data_AF-A0A9P7CEK2-F1
#
_entry.id   AF-A0A9P7CEK2-F1
#
_cell.length_a   1.000
_cell.length_b   1.000
_cell.length_c   1.000
_cell.angle_alpha   90.00
_cell.angle_beta   90.00
_cell.angle_gamma   90.00
#
_symmetry.space_group_name_H-M   'P 1'
#
loop_
_entity.id
_entity.type
_entity.pdbx_description
1 polymer ?
#
loop_
_entity_poly.entity_id
_entity_poly.type
_entity_poly.pdbx_seq_one_letter_code
_entity_poly.pdbx_strand_id
1 'polypeptide(L)'
;METTLDFTQYQHRAKEERAQFSDLATVHAEIRKLQQENSFLQKQLALKPSITDVPSSSSERTTSPTVSFLPHNPSILSKHSLERNNVYSPLSKVVKPSLTAIVRQFSSPAESTGSQLIHVPVRRRLSLQQLRPNICRLHNNTRRMLDIHYSNRNLVSFLIHIGYETELCSQLSKFNITVRDGLHPLDLVLT
;
A
#
# COMPACT_ATOMS: atom_id res chain seq x y z
N MET A 1 -50.27 8.36 39.93
CA MET A 1 -48.97 7.88 40.43
C MET A 1 -48.01 7.62 39.25
N GLU A 2 -47.87 8.57 38.31
CA GLU A 2 -47.05 8.39 37.09
C GLU A 2 -45.80 9.29 37.06
N THR A 3 -45.72 10.27 37.97
CA THR A 3 -44.62 11.25 38.01
C THR A 3 -43.29 10.69 38.55
N THR A 4 -43.35 9.58 39.30
CA THR A 4 -42.16 8.98 39.92
C THR A 4 -41.31 8.18 38.92
N LEU A 5 -41.94 7.58 37.90
CA LEU A 5 -41.25 6.78 36.88
C LEU A 5 -40.44 7.65 35.91
N ASP A 6 -40.94 8.84 35.57
CA ASP A 6 -40.26 9.77 34.65
C ASP A 6 -39.03 10.43 35.33
N PHE A 7 -39.14 10.74 36.62
CA PHE A 7 -38.04 11.34 37.38
C PHE A 7 -36.84 10.39 37.55
N THR A 8 -37.06 9.10 37.78
CA THR A 8 -35.97 8.13 37.92
C THR A 8 -35.26 7.88 36.59
N GLN A 9 -36.00 7.87 35.48
CA GLN A 9 -35.43 7.73 34.14
C GLN A 9 -34.58 8.95 33.76
N TYR A 10 -35.02 10.15 34.08
CA TYR A 10 -34.23 11.38 33.90
C TYR A 10 -32.92 11.34 34.71
N GLN A 11 -32.98 10.89 35.97
CA GLN A 11 -31.79 10.77 36.83
C GLN A 11 -30.80 9.72 36.31
N HIS A 12 -31.29 8.61 35.76
CA HIS A 12 -30.43 7.60 35.15
C HIS A 12 -29.69 8.17 33.92
N ARG A 13 -30.42 8.81 33.01
CA ARG A 13 -29.84 9.44 31.82
C ARG A 13 -28.81 10.52 32.17
N ALA A 14 -29.11 11.38 33.14
CA ALA A 14 -28.18 12.42 33.57
C ALA A 14 -26.89 11.86 34.20
N LYS A 15 -26.96 10.70 34.86
CA LYS A 15 -25.76 10.01 35.38
C LYS A 15 -24.93 9.41 34.24
N GLU A 16 -25.59 8.82 33.26
CA GLU A 16 -24.95 8.24 32.08
C GLU A 16 -24.23 9.29 31.24
N GLU A 17 -24.87 10.43 30.99
CA GLU A 17 -24.27 11.57 30.29
C GLU A 17 -23.01 12.08 31.03
N ARG A 18 -23.08 12.22 32.35
CA ARG A 18 -21.92 12.63 33.16
C ARG A 18 -20.76 11.62 33.08
N ALA A 19 -21.07 10.33 33.07
CA ALA A 19 -20.06 9.29 32.90
C ALA A 19 -19.39 9.41 31.53
N GLN A 20 -20.17 9.60 30.46
CA GLN A 20 -19.65 9.81 29.11
C GLN A 20 -18.75 11.06 29.00
N PHE A 21 -19.14 12.18 29.62
CA PHE A 21 -18.30 13.38 29.64
C PHE A 21 -16.99 13.17 30.41
N SER A 22 -17.02 12.40 31.50
CA SER A 22 -15.81 12.05 32.27
C SER A 22 -14.87 11.15 31.46
N ASP A 23 -15.40 10.17 30.76
CA ASP A 23 -14.62 9.26 29.92
C ASP A 23 -13.97 10.01 28.76
N LEU A 24 -14.73 10.91 28.10
CA LEU A 24 -14.21 11.76 27.03
C LEU A 24 -13.05 12.64 27.53
N ALA A 25 -13.19 13.24 28.71
CA ALA A 25 -12.14 14.04 29.33
C ALA A 25 -10.87 13.21 29.62
N THR A 26 -11.04 11.96 30.04
CA THR A 26 -9.95 11.02 30.31
C THR A 26 -9.20 10.67 29.02
N VAL A 27 -9.93 10.31 27.96
CA VAL A 27 -9.35 10.03 26.64
C VAL A 27 -8.60 11.24 26.08
N HIS A 28 -9.16 12.45 26.22
CA HIS A 28 -8.50 13.68 25.77
C HIS A 28 -7.20 13.98 26.55
N ALA A 29 -7.15 13.65 27.84
CA ALA A 29 -5.92 13.77 28.62
C ALA A 29 -4.85 12.77 28.16
N GLU A 30 -5.25 11.53 27.86
CA GLU A 30 -4.35 10.49 27.36
C GLU A 30 -3.80 10.84 25.97
N ILE A 31 -4.64 11.31 25.04
CA ILE A 31 -4.21 11.78 23.72
C ILE A 31 -3.15 12.88 23.86
N ARG A 32 -3.37 13.87 24.73
CA ARG A 32 -2.39 14.95 24.95
C ARG A 32 -1.07 14.41 25.49
N LYS A 33 -1.10 13.46 26.43
CA LYS A 33 0.10 12.81 26.97
C LYS A 33 0.88 12.07 25.87
N LEU A 34 0.19 11.26 25.06
CA LEU A 34 0.80 10.50 23.97
C LEU A 34 1.38 11.42 22.88
N GLN A 35 0.71 12.52 22.58
CA GLN A 35 1.22 13.52 21.63
C GLN A 35 2.51 14.18 22.15
N GLN A 36 2.58 14.50 23.44
CA GLN A 36 3.78 15.04 24.07
C GLN A 36 4.95 14.05 24.01
N GLU A 37 4.70 12.78 24.33
CA GLU A 37 5.73 11.73 24.26
C GLU A 37 6.23 11.51 22.83
N ASN A 38 5.32 11.42 21.85
CA ASN A 38 5.71 11.32 20.44
C ASN A 38 6.56 12.51 19.98
N SER A 39 6.19 13.74 20.39
CA SER A 39 7.00 14.92 20.07
C SER A 39 8.40 14.86 20.69
N PHE A 40 8.51 14.36 21.92
CA PHE A 40 9.79 14.17 22.60
C PHE A 40 10.66 13.12 21.91
N LEU A 41 10.10 11.96 21.55
CA LEU A 41 10.81 10.90 20.84
C LEU A 41 11.30 11.37 19.46
N GLN A 42 10.48 12.12 18.73
CA GLN A 42 10.88 12.70 17.43
C GLN A 42 12.06 13.66 17.58
N LYS A 43 12.09 14.49 18.62
CA LYS A 43 13.22 15.39 18.90
C LYS A 43 14.50 14.62 19.23
N GLN A 44 14.41 13.51 19.97
CA GLN A 44 15.57 12.66 20.26
C GLN A 44 16.12 11.97 19.01
N LEU A 45 15.25 11.53 18.10
CA LEU A 45 15.67 10.96 16.83
C LEU A 45 16.38 11.99 15.94
N ALA A 46 15.92 13.24 15.96
CA ALA A 46 16.54 14.33 15.20
C ALA A 46 17.91 14.76 15.75
N LEU A 47 18.18 14.55 17.03
CA LEU A 47 19.44 14.93 17.69
C LEU A 47 20.53 13.84 17.63
N LYS A 48 20.27 12.67 17.03
CA LYS A 48 21.28 11.62 16.87
C LYS A 48 22.32 12.04 15.81
N PRO A 49 23.55 12.43 16.16
CA PRO A 49 24.56 12.81 15.18
C PRO A 49 25.13 11.54 14.56
N SER A 50 25.16 11.49 13.23
CA SER A 50 25.97 10.53 12.48
C SER A 50 27.43 10.89 12.67
N ILE A 51 28.19 10.05 13.38
CA ILE A 51 29.66 10.12 13.36
C ILE A 51 30.13 9.49 12.06
N THR A 52 30.54 10.32 11.10
CA THR A 52 31.48 9.93 10.05
C THR A 52 32.30 11.16 9.69
N ASP A 53 33.38 11.36 10.45
CA ASP A 53 34.52 12.17 10.03
C ASP A 53 35.56 11.25 9.39
N VAL A 54 35.87 11.45 8.10
CA VAL A 54 37.26 11.56 7.61
C VAL A 54 37.27 12.32 6.25
N PRO A 55 38.11 13.36 6.06
CA PRO A 55 38.26 14.09 4.79
C PRO A 55 39.52 13.65 4.01
N SER A 56 39.51 13.77 2.68
CA SER A 56 40.74 13.86 1.86
C SER A 56 40.49 14.51 0.48
N SER A 57 41.00 15.74 0.37
CA SER A 57 41.81 16.33 -0.71
C SER A 57 41.59 15.93 -2.18
N SER A 58 41.17 16.93 -2.96
CA SER A 58 41.53 17.32 -4.34
C SER A 58 42.18 16.31 -5.31
N SER A 59 41.65 16.26 -6.56
CA SER A 59 42.40 16.58 -7.79
C SER A 59 41.50 16.51 -9.03
N GLU A 60 41.42 17.62 -9.77
CA GLU A 60 40.83 17.69 -11.12
C GLU A 60 41.85 17.23 -12.18
N ARG A 61 41.43 16.38 -13.15
CA ARG A 61 41.68 16.63 -14.58
C ARG A 61 40.98 15.63 -15.54
N THR A 62 40.15 16.23 -16.38
CA THR A 62 39.86 16.02 -17.82
C THR A 62 40.72 15.01 -18.60
N THR A 63 40.08 14.06 -19.32
CA THR A 63 39.98 13.93 -20.82
C THR A 63 39.58 12.48 -21.24
N SER A 64 38.54 12.36 -22.08
CA SER A 64 38.30 11.22 -23.00
C SER A 64 39.15 11.43 -24.29
N PRO A 65 39.24 10.55 -25.33
CA PRO A 65 38.26 9.53 -25.80
C PRO A 65 38.83 8.25 -26.49
N THR A 66 37.94 7.47 -27.14
CA THR A 66 38.13 6.80 -28.47
C THR A 66 38.38 5.26 -28.57
N VAL A 67 37.28 4.57 -28.97
CA VAL A 67 37.12 3.61 -30.12
C VAL A 67 37.56 2.12 -30.02
N SER A 68 36.53 1.25 -30.02
CA SER A 68 36.24 0.10 -30.90
C SER A 68 37.15 -1.15 -30.95
N PHE A 69 36.55 -2.35 -30.83
CA PHE A 69 36.16 -3.26 -31.93
C PHE A 69 35.82 -4.67 -31.38
N LEU A 70 34.67 -5.21 -31.80
CA LEU A 70 34.38 -6.65 -31.75
C LEU A 70 35.19 -7.37 -32.86
N PRO A 71 35.48 -8.66 -32.70
CA PRO A 71 35.12 -9.58 -33.78
C PRO A 71 34.51 -10.91 -33.29
N HIS A 72 34.16 -11.71 -34.28
CA HIS A 72 33.11 -12.73 -34.35
C HIS A 72 33.58 -14.17 -34.01
N ASN A 73 32.60 -15.01 -33.66
CA ASN A 73 32.52 -16.48 -33.44
C ASN A 73 33.37 -17.38 -34.39
N PRO A 74 33.63 -18.71 -34.16
CA PRO A 74 32.59 -19.74 -33.97
C PRO A 74 32.90 -21.00 -33.09
N SER A 75 31.82 -21.62 -32.61
CA SER A 75 31.55 -23.07 -32.40
C SER A 75 32.62 -24.02 -31.81
N ILE A 76 32.27 -24.77 -30.76
CA ILE A 76 32.36 -26.25 -30.71
C ILE A 76 31.45 -26.79 -29.59
N LEU A 77 30.59 -27.73 -30.00
CA LEU A 77 29.77 -28.63 -29.21
C LEU A 77 30.67 -29.65 -28.48
N SER A 78 30.53 -29.80 -27.17
CA SER A 78 30.95 -31.03 -26.48
C SER A 78 29.98 -31.38 -25.37
N LYS A 79 29.23 -32.46 -25.60
CA LYS A 79 28.42 -33.16 -24.60
C LYS A 79 29.36 -34.10 -23.87
N HIS A 80 29.52 -33.95 -22.55
CA HIS A 80 29.87 -35.08 -21.70
C HIS A 80 29.16 -34.99 -20.35
N SER A 81 28.43 -36.08 -20.10
CA SER A 81 27.81 -36.56 -18.88
C SER A 81 28.56 -36.21 -17.58
N LEU A 82 27.83 -35.67 -16.60
CA LEU A 82 28.17 -35.81 -15.18
C LEU A 82 26.98 -36.45 -14.47
N GLU A 83 27.10 -37.76 -14.23
CA GLU A 83 26.29 -38.49 -13.27
C GLU A 83 27.06 -38.55 -11.94
N ARG A 84 26.33 -38.46 -10.82
CA ARG A 84 26.71 -38.85 -9.45
C ARG A 84 27.64 -37.88 -8.71
N ASN A 85 27.35 -37.39 -7.49
CA ASN A 85 26.96 -38.15 -6.30
C ASN A 85 26.17 -37.29 -5.30
N ASN A 86 25.12 -37.88 -4.70
CA ASN A 86 24.49 -37.39 -3.48
C ASN A 86 25.50 -37.42 -2.33
N VAL A 87 25.84 -36.26 -1.79
CA VAL A 87 26.33 -36.13 -0.41
C VAL A 87 25.29 -35.31 0.32
N TYR A 88 24.67 -35.94 1.31
CA TYR A 88 23.77 -35.32 2.28
C TYR A 88 24.35 -33.99 2.75
N SER A 89 23.74 -32.89 2.32
CA SER A 89 24.04 -31.57 2.89
C SER A 89 23.47 -31.56 4.31
N PRO A 90 24.27 -31.25 5.35
CA PRO A 90 23.79 -31.27 6.72
C PRO A 90 22.68 -30.24 6.88
N LEU A 91 21.54 -30.71 7.39
CA LEU A 91 20.39 -29.97 7.85
C LEU A 91 20.81 -28.59 8.38
N SER A 92 20.50 -27.54 7.62
CA SER A 92 20.89 -26.19 7.95
C SER A 92 20.31 -25.81 9.31
N LYS A 93 21.22 -25.45 10.22
CA LYS A 93 20.97 -24.87 11.53
C LYS A 93 19.74 -23.96 11.49
N VAL A 94 18.81 -24.13 12.43
CA VAL A 94 17.71 -23.18 12.66
C VAL A 94 18.36 -21.82 12.95
N VAL A 95 18.43 -20.97 11.93
CA VAL A 95 18.93 -19.61 12.06
C VAL A 95 17.83 -18.85 12.78
N LYS A 96 18.06 -18.50 14.04
CA LYS A 96 17.19 -17.55 14.75
C LYS A 96 17.16 -16.28 13.90
N PRO A 97 15.99 -15.82 13.42
CA PRO A 97 15.93 -14.61 12.62
C PRO A 97 16.56 -13.48 13.43
N SER A 98 17.42 -12.70 12.79
CA SER A 98 18.00 -11.50 13.42
C SER A 98 16.86 -10.67 14.03
N LEU A 99 17.11 -10.03 15.17
CA LEU A 99 16.14 -9.12 15.79
C LEU A 99 15.62 -8.09 14.77
N THR A 100 16.45 -7.66 13.81
CA THR A 100 16.04 -6.80 12.69
C THR A 100 15.02 -7.49 11.75
N ALA A 101 15.17 -8.78 11.47
CA ALA A 101 14.21 -9.53 10.65
C ALA A 101 12.88 -9.75 11.39
N ILE A 102 12.94 -10.01 12.71
CA ILE A 102 11.76 -10.11 13.57
C ILE A 102 11.04 -8.76 13.64
N VAL A 103 11.77 -7.67 13.90
CA VAL A 103 11.19 -6.32 13.95
C VAL A 103 10.57 -5.94 12.62
N ARG A 104 11.22 -6.24 11.48
CA ARG A 104 10.64 -5.98 10.13
C ARG A 104 9.34 -6.73 9.88
N GLN A 105 9.13 -7.91 10.49
CA GLN A 105 7.88 -8.67 10.35
C GLN A 105 6.71 -7.99 11.08
N PHE A 106 7.00 -7.22 12.14
CA PHE A 106 5.99 -6.51 12.94
C PHE A 106 5.96 -4.99 12.72
N SER A 107 6.90 -4.46 11.94
CA SER A 107 6.84 -3.08 11.46
C SER A 107 5.70 -2.93 10.46
N SER A 108 4.89 -1.89 10.63
CA SER A 108 3.91 -1.49 9.62
C SER A 108 4.67 -1.19 8.31
N PRO A 109 4.21 -1.70 7.15
CA PRO A 109 4.84 -1.40 5.87
C PRO A 109 4.94 0.12 5.68
N ALA A 110 6.13 0.62 5.35
CA ALA A 110 6.42 2.06 5.26
C ALA A 110 5.63 2.78 4.16
N GLU A 111 4.95 2.05 3.28
CA GLU A 111 3.93 2.55 2.38
C GLU A 111 3.02 1.35 2.10
N SER A 112 1.70 1.53 2.18
CA SER A 112 0.81 0.49 1.68
C SER A 112 1.06 0.38 0.19
N THR A 113 1.64 -0.73 -0.29
CA THR A 113 1.44 -1.24 -1.64
C THR A 113 -0.02 -1.67 -1.80
N GLY A 114 -0.92 -0.75 -1.49
CA GLY A 114 -2.34 -0.96 -1.44
C GLY A 114 -2.90 -0.91 -2.85
N SER A 115 -4.11 -1.42 -2.94
CA SER A 115 -4.93 -1.33 -4.13
C SER A 115 -6.16 -0.49 -3.80
N GLN A 116 -6.64 0.24 -4.79
CA GLN A 116 -7.82 1.09 -4.68
C GLN A 116 -8.87 0.59 -5.67
N LEU A 117 -10.13 0.70 -5.28
CA LEU A 117 -11.26 0.35 -6.11
C LEU A 117 -11.86 1.61 -6.71
N ILE A 118 -12.00 1.64 -8.03
CA ILE A 118 -12.66 2.74 -8.76
C ILE A 118 -13.95 2.24 -9.38
N HIS A 119 -15.04 2.97 -9.17
CA HIS A 119 -16.34 2.60 -9.73
C HIS A 119 -16.67 3.43 -10.97
N VAL A 120 -17.05 2.73 -12.03
CA VAL A 120 -17.36 3.29 -13.34
C VAL A 120 -18.77 2.86 -13.75
N PRO A 121 -19.71 3.81 -13.88
CA PRO A 121 -21.05 3.53 -14.38
C PRO A 121 -20.97 3.11 -15.85
N VAL A 122 -21.70 2.05 -16.19
CA VAL A 122 -21.83 1.56 -17.55
C VAL A 122 -23.30 1.52 -17.95
N ARG A 123 -23.60 1.97 -19.17
CA ARG A 123 -24.99 1.97 -19.70
C ARG A 123 -25.55 0.57 -19.86
N ARG A 124 -24.66 -0.38 -20.19
CA ARG A 124 -24.96 -1.78 -20.38
C ARG A 124 -23.79 -2.59 -19.86
N ARG A 125 -24.08 -3.71 -19.21
CA ARG A 125 -23.09 -4.71 -18.84
C ARG A 125 -22.40 -5.26 -20.08
N LEU A 126 -21.10 -5.03 -20.20
CA LEU A 126 -20.26 -5.63 -21.22
C LEU A 126 -19.79 -7.01 -20.75
N SER A 127 -19.53 -7.95 -21.65
CA SER A 127 -18.82 -9.17 -21.25
C SER A 127 -17.36 -8.81 -20.94
N LEU A 128 -16.67 -9.60 -20.10
CA LEU A 128 -15.24 -9.38 -19.84
C LEU A 128 -14.42 -9.43 -21.14
N GLN A 129 -14.82 -10.26 -22.11
CA GLN A 129 -14.19 -10.33 -23.43
C GLN A 129 -14.31 -9.04 -24.24
N GLN A 130 -15.39 -8.29 -24.08
CA GLN A 130 -15.57 -6.99 -24.74
C GLN A 130 -14.90 -5.86 -23.97
N LEU A 131 -14.93 -5.94 -22.64
CA LEU A 131 -14.42 -4.90 -21.76
C LEU A 131 -12.89 -4.87 -21.72
N ARG A 132 -12.23 -6.03 -21.65
CA ARG A 132 -10.75 -6.12 -21.57
C ARG A 132 -10.06 -5.42 -22.75
N PRO A 133 -10.44 -5.63 -24.03
CA PRO A 133 -9.86 -4.88 -25.14
C PRO A 133 -10.10 -3.37 -25.06
N ASN A 134 -11.30 -2.95 -24.65
CA ASN A 134 -11.63 -1.53 -24.50
C ASN A 134 -10.73 -0.87 -23.45
N ILE A 135 -10.49 -1.56 -22.34
CA ILE A 135 -9.56 -1.09 -21.31
C ILE A 135 -8.13 -1.06 -21.82
N CYS A 136 -7.67 -2.10 -22.52
CA CYS A 136 -6.34 -2.09 -23.12
C CYS A 136 -6.14 -0.92 -24.10
N ARG A 137 -7.21 -0.44 -24.76
CA ARG A 137 -7.17 0.75 -25.63
C ARG A 137 -7.19 2.07 -24.85
N LEU A 138 -7.83 2.08 -23.68
CA LEU A 138 -7.87 3.25 -22.79
C LEU A 138 -6.53 3.49 -22.08
N HIS A 139 -5.67 2.48 -22.01
CA HIS A 139 -4.69 2.39 -20.96
C HIS A 139 -3.33 1.88 -21.45
N ASN A 140 -2.29 2.70 -21.28
CA ASN A 140 -0.93 2.37 -21.72
C ASN A 140 -0.18 1.40 -20.78
N ASN A 141 -0.70 1.14 -19.57
CA ASN A 141 0.05 0.50 -18.48
C ASN A 141 -0.65 -0.71 -17.84
N THR A 142 -1.19 -1.66 -18.62
CA THR A 142 -2.20 -2.68 -18.19
C THR A 142 -1.84 -3.49 -16.95
N ARG A 143 -0.56 -3.49 -16.58
CA ARG A 143 -0.01 -4.05 -15.34
C ARG A 143 -0.51 -3.37 -14.06
N ARG A 144 -0.99 -2.13 -14.15
CA ARG A 144 -1.46 -1.36 -12.98
C ARG A 144 -2.92 -1.59 -12.62
N MET A 145 -3.67 -2.21 -13.52
CA MET A 145 -5.03 -2.67 -13.26
C MET A 145 -5.00 -4.15 -12.87
N LEU A 146 -5.37 -4.43 -11.63
CA LEU A 146 -5.29 -5.74 -11.01
C LEU A 146 -6.48 -6.61 -11.40
N ASP A 147 -7.69 -6.07 -11.25
CA ASP A 147 -8.90 -6.83 -11.58
C ASP A 147 -10.09 -5.95 -11.97
N ILE A 148 -11.13 -6.60 -12.47
CA ILE A 148 -12.40 -6.01 -12.87
C ILE A 148 -13.53 -6.78 -12.18
N HIS A 149 -14.29 -6.09 -11.34
CA HIS A 149 -15.45 -6.64 -10.67
C HIS A 149 -16.73 -5.95 -11.13
N TYR A 150 -17.81 -6.71 -11.30
CA TYR A 150 -19.13 -6.13 -11.52
C TYR A 150 -19.81 -5.96 -10.18
N SER A 151 -19.89 -4.73 -9.72
CA SER A 151 -20.57 -4.41 -8.48
C SER A 151 -22.10 -4.42 -8.65
N ASN A 152 -22.59 -4.01 -9.82
CA ASN A 152 -23.99 -4.09 -10.20
C ASN A 152 -24.09 -4.26 -11.73
N ARG A 153 -25.29 -4.47 -12.27
CA ARG A 153 -25.57 -4.56 -13.72
C ARG A 153 -25.05 -3.35 -14.50
N ASN A 154 -25.06 -2.18 -13.87
CA ASN A 154 -24.68 -0.90 -14.47
C ASN A 154 -23.42 -0.29 -13.84
N LEU A 155 -22.66 -1.06 -13.05
CA LEU A 155 -21.49 -0.57 -12.35
C LEU A 155 -20.34 -1.56 -12.44
N VAL A 156 -19.24 -1.09 -13.05
CA VAL A 156 -17.98 -1.82 -13.15
C VAL A 156 -17.00 -1.22 -12.16
N SER A 157 -16.23 -2.06 -11.51
CA SER A 157 -15.30 -1.68 -10.47
C SER A 157 -13.92 -2.16 -10.88
N PHE A 158 -12.97 -1.24 -10.93
CA PHE A 158 -11.58 -1.51 -11.30
C PHE A 158 -10.72 -1.54 -10.05
N LEU A 159 -10.10 -2.68 -9.79
CA LEU A 159 -9.07 -2.78 -8.77
C LEU A 159 -7.74 -2.33 -9.38
N ILE A 160 -7.15 -1.28 -8.84
CA ILE A 160 -5.92 -0.67 -9.37
C ILE A 160 -4.87 -0.50 -8.28
N HIS A 161 -3.61 -0.34 -8.66
CA HIS A 161 -2.57 0.10 -7.71
C HIS A 161 -2.80 1.55 -7.25
N ILE A 162 -2.50 1.82 -5.96
CA ILE A 162 -2.49 3.18 -5.41
C ILE A 162 -1.57 4.09 -6.24
N GLY A 163 -1.99 5.35 -6.43
CA GLY A 163 -1.29 6.34 -7.25
C GLY A 163 -1.58 6.25 -8.74
N TYR A 164 -2.35 5.24 -9.19
CA TYR A 164 -2.80 5.13 -10.58
C TYR A 164 -4.18 5.77 -10.84
N GLU A 165 -4.91 6.12 -9.77
CA GLU A 165 -6.29 6.59 -9.84
C GLU A 165 -6.47 7.80 -10.76
N THR A 166 -5.65 8.83 -10.56
CA THR A 166 -5.72 10.08 -11.31
C THR A 166 -5.44 9.87 -12.81
N GLU A 167 -4.50 8.97 -13.16
CA GLU A 167 -4.22 8.62 -14.55
C GLU A 167 -5.42 7.90 -15.18
N LEU A 168 -6.01 6.92 -14.48
CA LEU A 168 -7.19 6.21 -14.99
C LEU A 168 -8.37 7.17 -15.18
N CYS A 169 -8.66 8.00 -14.17
CA CYS A 169 -9.72 9.00 -14.22
C CYS A 169 -9.51 9.99 -15.38
N SER A 170 -8.28 10.43 -15.62
CA SER A 170 -7.93 11.28 -16.76
C SER A 170 -8.20 10.60 -18.10
N GLN A 171 -7.83 9.32 -18.25
CA GLN A 171 -8.13 8.58 -19.49
C GLN A 171 -9.64 8.40 -19.68
N LEU A 172 -10.37 8.02 -18.64
CA LEU A 172 -11.83 7.84 -18.69
C LEU A 172 -12.55 9.16 -19.06
N SER A 173 -12.07 10.28 -18.53
CA SER A 173 -12.59 11.62 -18.85
C SER A 173 -12.51 11.94 -20.34
N LYS A 174 -11.43 11.54 -21.04
CA LYS A 174 -11.30 11.72 -22.51
C LYS A 174 -12.40 11.02 -23.30
N PHE A 175 -13.01 9.99 -22.73
CA PHE A 175 -14.12 9.23 -23.33
C PHE A 175 -15.48 9.63 -22.75
N ASN A 176 -15.55 10.74 -22.00
CA ASN A 176 -16.75 11.22 -21.30
C ASN A 176 -17.33 10.20 -20.30
N ILE A 177 -16.44 9.40 -19.69
CA ILE A 177 -16.83 8.42 -18.68
C ILE A 177 -16.59 9.05 -17.31
N THR A 178 -17.67 9.34 -16.58
CA THR A 178 -17.62 9.88 -15.22
C THR A 178 -17.33 8.76 -14.22
N VAL A 179 -16.28 8.90 -13.44
CA VAL A 179 -15.98 7.99 -12.32
C VAL A 179 -16.88 8.33 -11.14
N ARG A 180 -17.44 7.31 -10.48
CA ARG A 180 -18.23 7.47 -9.26
C ARG A 180 -17.30 7.31 -8.06
N ASP A 181 -17.13 8.39 -7.32
CA ASP A 181 -16.33 8.42 -6.12
C ASP A 181 -17.18 8.11 -4.87
N GLY A 182 -16.58 7.48 -3.85
CA GLY A 182 -17.21 7.29 -2.54
C GLY A 182 -18.16 6.08 -2.36
N LEU A 183 -18.03 5.02 -3.16
CA LEU A 183 -18.67 3.75 -2.82
C LEU A 183 -17.75 2.94 -1.89
N HIS A 184 -18.16 2.75 -0.64
CA HIS A 184 -17.44 1.85 0.24
C HIS A 184 -17.74 0.40 -0.19
N PRO A 185 -16.75 -0.52 -0.22
CA PRO A 185 -16.97 -1.91 -0.65
C PRO A 185 -18.04 -2.66 0.18
N LEU A 186 -18.44 -2.13 1.33
CA LEU A 186 -19.49 -2.66 2.20
C LEU A 186 -20.90 -2.15 1.87
N ASP A 187 -21.04 -1.04 1.13
CA ASP A 187 -22.35 -0.45 0.78
C ASP A 187 -23.09 -1.24 -0.29
N LEU A 188 -22.43 -2.25 -0.86
CA LEU A 188 -22.87 -2.96 -2.06
C LEU A 188 -23.63 -4.27 -1.76
N VAL A 189 -23.76 -4.64 -0.48
CA VAL A 189 -24.35 -5.94 -0.06
C VAL A 189 -25.88 -5.89 0.07
N LEU A 190 -26.54 -4.72 -0.05
CA LEU A 190 -27.96 -4.57 0.32
C LEU A 190 -28.89 -3.95 -0.74
N THR A 191 -28.68 -4.19 -2.03
CA THR A 191 -29.67 -3.84 -3.08
C THR A 191 -29.79 -4.93 -4.13
#